data_AF-A0A9X9A4F2-F1
#
_entry.id   AF-A0A9X9A4F2-F1
#
_cell.length_a   1.000
_cell.length_b   1.000
_cell.length_c   1.000
_cell.angle_alpha   90.00
_cell.angle_beta   90.00
_cell.angle_gamma   90.00
#
_symmetry.space_group_name_H-M   'P 1'
#
loop_
_entity.id
_entity.type
_entity.pdbx_description
1 polymer ?
#
loop_
_entity_poly.entity_id
_entity_poly.type
_entity_poly.pdbx_seq_one_letter_code
_entity_poly.pdbx_strand_id
1 'polypeptide(L)'
;QVEFLNSFGNADYRPPNYNIGVTGISGSGKSLLLKMKLARETSLADTHAMIIDPEGEFVKITKRLGGINLNISPESNIIINPCAIAVTELQITDK
;
A
#
# COMPACT_ATOMS: atom_id res chain seq x y z
N GLN A 1 8.19 25.51 3.45
CA GLN A 1 7.12 24.50 3.36
C GLN A 1 7.81 23.15 3.42
N VAL A 2 7.70 22.44 4.54
CA VAL A 2 8.35 21.14 4.73
C VAL A 2 7.76 20.18 3.71
N GLU A 3 8.60 19.62 2.85
CA GLU A 3 8.27 18.66 1.81
C GLU A 3 7.64 17.40 2.45
N PHE A 4 6.33 17.46 2.67
CA PHE A 4 5.55 16.24 2.79
C PHE A 4 5.61 15.57 1.43
N LEU A 5 6.16 14.35 1.42
CA LEU A 5 6.20 13.41 0.30
C LEU A 5 4.97 13.62 -0.59
N ASN A 6 5.17 14.26 -1.75
CA ASN A 6 4.09 14.71 -2.61
C ASN A 6 3.42 13.51 -3.28
N SER A 7 2.54 12.86 -2.54
CA SER A 7 1.87 11.62 -2.94
C SER A 7 0.72 11.87 -3.92
N PHE A 8 0.36 13.14 -4.15
CA PHE A 8 -0.85 13.54 -4.90
C PHE A 8 -0.63 14.65 -5.94
N GLY A 9 0.58 15.22 -6.03
CA GLY A 9 0.86 16.40 -6.85
C GLY A 9 0.36 17.69 -6.20
N ASN A 10 0.70 18.83 -6.79
CA ASN A 10 0.00 20.10 -6.58
C ASN A 10 -0.55 20.61 -7.93
N ALA A 11 -1.18 21.79 -7.93
CA ALA A 11 -1.74 22.36 -9.16
C ALA A 11 -0.67 22.67 -10.22
N ASP A 12 0.54 23.02 -9.78
CA ASP A 12 1.63 23.48 -10.63
C ASP A 12 2.57 22.34 -11.08
N TYR A 13 2.60 21.24 -10.33
CA TYR A 13 3.51 20.12 -10.55
C TYR A 13 2.87 18.79 -10.15
N ARG A 14 2.72 17.91 -11.14
CA ARG A 14 2.33 16.51 -10.98
C ARG A 14 3.46 15.62 -11.50
N PRO A 15 4.00 14.70 -10.69
CA PRO A 15 5.02 13.79 -11.17
C PRO A 15 4.43 12.85 -12.23
N PRO A 16 5.24 12.37 -13.20
CA PRO A 16 4.77 11.42 -14.22
C PRO A 16 4.23 10.10 -13.64
N ASN A 17 4.68 9.71 -12.44
CA ASN A 17 4.13 8.61 -11.65
C ASN A 17 4.29 8.89 -10.16
N TYR A 18 3.48 8.22 -9.33
CA TYR A 18 3.46 8.37 -7.87
C TYR A 18 4.13 7.18 -7.15
N ASN A 19 4.97 6.43 -7.87
CA ASN A 19 5.67 5.29 -7.29
C ASN A 19 6.77 5.79 -6.35
N ILE A 20 6.94 5.13 -5.21
CA ILE A 20 7.88 5.52 -4.16
C ILE A 20 8.75 4.33 -3.78
N GLY A 21 10.07 4.53 -3.81
CA GLY A 21 11.06 3.61 -3.25
C GLY A 21 11.56 4.12 -1.90
N VAL A 22 11.52 3.27 -0.87
CA VAL A 22 11.99 3.60 0.49
C VAL A 22 13.12 2.64 0.87
N THR A 23 14.33 3.17 1.05
CA THR A 23 15.53 2.37 1.37
C THR A 23 16.19 2.87 2.66
N GLY A 24 17.00 2.02 3.30
CA GLY A 24 17.69 2.37 4.54
C GLY A 24 18.06 1.14 5.38
N ILE A 25 18.97 1.33 6.33
CA ILE A 25 19.42 0.28 7.26
C ILE A 25 18.31 -0.15 8.23
N SER A 26 18.47 -1.29 8.92
CA SER A 26 17.53 -1.69 9.97
C SER A 26 17.42 -0.62 11.06
N GLY A 27 16.21 -0.38 11.57
CA GLY A 27 15.95 0.68 12.55
C GLY A 27 15.83 2.11 11.98
N SER A 28 16.06 2.34 10.68
CA SER A 28 16.01 3.67 10.07
C SER A 28 14.60 4.26 9.89
N GLY A 29 13.55 3.58 10.37
CA GLY A 29 12.17 4.07 10.30
C GLY A 29 11.41 3.76 8.99
N LYS A 30 11.91 2.86 8.12
CA LYS A 30 11.23 2.47 6.87
C LYS A 30 9.77 2.03 7.09
N SER A 31 9.55 1.09 8.00
CA SER A 31 8.21 0.59 8.32
C SER A 31 7.32 1.64 8.96
N LEU A 32 7.90 2.53 9.77
CA LEU A 32 7.15 3.65 10.37
C LEU A 32 6.65 4.61 9.27
N LEU A 33 7.51 4.97 8.32
CA LEU A 33 7.15 5.80 7.19
C LEU A 33 6.00 5.18 6.39
N LEU A 34 6.12 3.89 6.03
CA LEU A 34 5.10 3.17 5.27
C LEU A 34 3.75 3.09 6.03
N LYS A 35 3.78 2.83 7.34
CA LYS A 35 2.57 2.82 8.19
C LYS A 35 1.89 4.18 8.24
N MET A 36 2.66 5.26 8.36
CA MET A 36 2.11 6.62 8.35
C MET A 36 1.51 7.00 7.00
N LYS A 37 2.17 6.61 5.89
CA LYS A 37 1.64 6.81 4.55
C LYS A 37 0.32 6.06 4.37
N LEU A 38 0.32 4.75 4.65
CA LEU A 38 -0.87 3.89 4.61
C LEU A 38 -2.05 4.51 5.37
N ALA A 39 -1.86 4.87 6.63
CA ALA A 39 -2.93 5.42 7.45
C ALA A 39 -3.49 6.73 6.90
N ARG A 40 -2.62 7.62 6.39
CA ARG A 40 -3.05 8.89 5.80
C ARG A 40 -3.83 8.67 4.51
N GLU A 41 -3.34 7.83 3.61
CA GLU A 41 -3.97 7.62 2.31
C GLU A 41 -5.32 6.91 2.45
N THR A 42 -5.37 5.82 3.22
CA THR A 42 -6.61 5.08 3.46
C THR A 42 -7.66 5.90 4.21
N SER A 43 -7.26 6.76 5.17
CA SER A 43 -8.21 7.52 5.99
C SER A 43 -8.62 8.85 5.38
N LEU A 44 -7.73 9.51 4.61
CA LEU A 44 -7.94 10.89 4.13
C LEU A 44 -8.15 10.99 2.63
N ALA A 45 -7.61 10.05 1.85
CA ALA A 45 -7.63 10.10 0.39
C ALA A 45 -8.54 9.04 -0.25
N ASP A 46 -9.29 8.29 0.57
CA ASP A 46 -10.20 7.21 0.14
C ASP A 46 -9.54 6.21 -0.83
N THR A 47 -8.27 5.90 -0.57
CA THR A 47 -7.50 4.98 -1.39
C THR A 47 -7.53 3.57 -0.81
N HIS A 48 -7.64 2.58 -1.68
CA HIS A 48 -7.46 1.18 -1.30
C HIS A 48 -5.97 0.84 -1.21
N ALA A 49 -5.59 0.11 -0.16
CA ALA A 49 -4.22 -0.32 0.05
C ALA A 49 -4.14 -1.83 0.25
N MET A 50 -3.14 -2.44 -0.38
CA MET A 50 -2.78 -3.85 -0.22
C MET A 50 -1.31 -3.92 0.17
N ILE A 51 -1.00 -4.78 1.14
CA ILE A 51 0.34 -4.88 1.71
C ILE A 51 0.75 -6.36 1.71
N ILE A 52 1.94 -6.62 1.18
CA ILE A 52 2.60 -7.92 1.31
C ILE A 52 3.50 -7.81 2.54
N ASP A 53 3.15 -8.50 3.61
CA ASP A 53 3.75 -8.35 4.93
C ASP A 53 4.32 -9.69 5.44
N PRO A 54 5.53 -10.09 4.99
CA PRO A 54 6.13 -11.35 5.42
C PRO A 54 6.54 -11.36 6.91
N GLU A 55 6.73 -10.19 7.52
CA GLU A 55 7.18 -10.06 8.91
C GLU A 55 6.02 -9.80 9.90
N GLY A 56 4.80 -9.58 9.40
CA GLY A 56 3.63 -9.31 10.22
C GLY A 56 3.63 -7.93 10.89
N GLU A 57 4.46 -7.00 10.44
CA GLU A 57 4.62 -5.68 11.06
C GLU A 57 3.40 -4.77 10.89
N PHE A 58 2.55 -5.04 9.89
CA PHE A 58 1.40 -4.21 9.49
C PHE A 58 0.07 -4.76 10.00
N VAL A 59 0.02 -5.98 10.54
CA VAL A 59 -1.21 -6.62 11.04
C VAL A 59 -2.03 -5.72 11.97
N LYS A 60 -1.35 -5.03 12.90
CA LYS A 60 -1.99 -4.14 13.87
C LYS A 60 -2.61 -2.90 13.22
N ILE A 61 -1.91 -2.27 12.27
CA ILE A 61 -2.40 -1.05 11.62
C ILE A 61 -3.54 -1.38 10.66
N THR A 62 -3.46 -2.50 9.93
CA THR A 62 -4.53 -2.99 9.07
C THR A 62 -5.82 -3.17 9.86
N LYS A 63 -5.75 -3.84 11.03
CA LYS A 63 -6.91 -4.00 11.92
C LYS A 63 -7.44 -2.66 12.44
N ARG A 64 -6.57 -1.70 12.74
CA ARG A 64 -6.94 -0.36 13.25
C ARG A 64 -7.66 0.47 12.18
N LEU A 65 -7.28 0.31 10.92
CA LEU A 65 -7.88 0.98 9.77
C LEU A 65 -9.12 0.26 9.22
N GLY A 66 -9.60 -0.80 9.89
CA GLY A 66 -10.77 -1.57 9.47
C GLY A 66 -10.52 -2.53 8.30
N GLY A 67 -9.25 -2.77 7.94
CA GLY A 67 -8.87 -3.71 6.90
C GLY A 67 -8.86 -5.18 7.36
N ILE A 68 -8.68 -6.07 6.40
CA ILE A 68 -8.57 -7.52 6.61
C ILE A 68 -7.12 -7.98 6.54
N ASN A 69 -6.74 -8.93 7.39
CA ASN A 69 -5.45 -9.61 7.32
C ASN A 69 -5.66 -11.01 6.74
N LEU A 70 -5.09 -11.26 5.57
CA LEU A 70 -5.14 -12.57 4.92
C LEU A 70 -3.83 -13.30 5.22
N ASN A 71 -3.90 -14.31 6.10
CA ASN A 71 -2.73 -15.15 6.37
C ASN A 71 -2.62 -16.23 5.30
N ILE A 72 -1.48 -16.29 4.61
CA ILE A 72 -1.20 -17.26 3.56
C ILE A 72 -0.11 -18.19 4.08
N SER A 73 -0.51 -19.39 4.50
CA SER A 73 0.39 -20.46 4.93
C SER A 73 -0.21 -21.82 4.56
N PRO A 74 0.59 -22.90 4.52
CA PRO A 74 0.09 -24.25 4.22
C PRO A 74 -1.04 -24.72 5.15
N GLU A 75 -1.08 -24.21 6.38
CA GLU A 75 -2.08 -24.53 7.40
C GLU A 75 -3.28 -23.57 7.39
N SER A 76 -3.24 -22.52 6.57
CA SER A 76 -4.32 -21.54 6.46
C SER A 76 -5.48 -22.11 5.65
N ASN A 77 -6.70 -21.77 6.08
CA ASN A 77 -7.91 -22.05 5.30
C ASN A 77 -8.02 -21.21 4.02
N ILE A 78 -7.15 -20.21 3.85
CA ILE A 78 -7.12 -19.32 2.69
C ILE A 78 -6.05 -19.82 1.74
N ILE A 79 -6.48 -20.30 0.57
CA ILE A 79 -5.60 -20.82 -0.49
C ILE A 79 -5.77 -19.92 -1.73
N ILE A 80 -4.65 -19.42 -2.26
CA ILE A 80 -4.63 -18.67 -3.52
C ILE A 80 -4.45 -19.66 -4.67
N ASN A 81 -5.37 -19.65 -5.64
CA ASN A 81 -5.22 -20.38 -6.89
C ASN A 81 -4.49 -19.51 -7.92
N PRO A 82 -3.22 -19.78 -8.26
CA PRO A 82 -2.47 -18.96 -9.24
C PRO A 82 -3.02 -19.08 -10.67
N CYS A 83 -3.81 -20.13 -10.97
CA CYS A 83 -4.49 -20.31 -12.25
C CYS A 83 -5.87 -19.65 -12.31
N ALA A 84 -6.37 -19.12 -11.20
CA ALA A 84 -7.60 -18.33 -11.18
C ALA A 84 -7.31 -16.92 -11.71
N ILE A 85 -7.34 -16.79 -13.03
CA ILE A 85 -7.19 -15.49 -13.68
C ILE A 85 -8.54 -14.79 -13.67
N ALA A 86 -8.71 -13.81 -12.79
CA ALA A 86 -9.76 -12.82 -12.92
C ALA A 86 -9.23 -11.68 -13.80
N VAL A 87 -9.51 -11.73 -15.11
CA VAL A 87 -9.17 -10.61 -16.00
C VAL A 87 -10.06 -9.44 -15.62
N THR A 88 -9.52 -8.50 -14.87
CA THR A 88 -10.15 -7.19 -14.70
C THR A 88 -9.59 -6.32 -15.81
N GLU A 89 -10.29 -6.22 -16.94
CA GLU A 89 -9.90 -5.29 -18.00
C GLU A 89 -10.11 -3.86 -17.49
N LEU A 90 -9.04 -3.24 -17.01
CA LEU A 90 -9.00 -1.79 -16.87
C LEU A 90 -8.86 -1.22 -18.28
N GLN A 91 -9.93 -0.59 -18.78
CA GLN A 91 -9.87 0.15 -20.04
C GLN A 91 -8.81 1.23 -19.91
N ILE A 92 -7.67 1.03 -20.59
CA ILE A 92 -6.67 2.07 -20.75
C ILE A 92 -7.29 3.08 -21.71
N THR A 93 -7.96 4.09 -21.15
CA THR A 93 -8.40 5.23 -21.94
C THR A 93 -7.16 6.06 -22.19
N ASP A 94 -6.62 5.96 -23.40
CA ASP A 94 -5.58 6.88 -23.87
C ASP A 94 -6.11 8.31 -23.72
N LYS A 95 -5.54 9.05 -22.77
CA LYS A 95 -5.69 10.50 -22.62
C LYS A 95 -4.31 11.14 -22.76
#